data_AF-A0A6M2D6U5-F1
#
_entry.id   AF-A0A6M2D6U5-F1
#
_cell.length_a   1.000
_cell.length_b   1.000
_cell.length_c   1.000
_cell.angle_alpha   90.00
_cell.angle_beta   90.00
_cell.angle_gamma   90.00
#
_symmetry.space_group_name_H-M   'P 1'
#
loop_
_entity.id
_entity.type
_entity.pdbx_description
1 polymer ?
#
loop_
_entity_poly.entity_id
_entity_poly.type
_entity_poly.pdbx_seq_one_letter_code
_entity_poly.pdbx_strand_id
1 'polypeptide(L)'
;QILAQFQQQKQIIEDTTFSLFFRQFRDMMPKRQHELIEMIETLLKQSRYKEAVQVIEKFIELSLKGLVYYQKYDRLTLSIAVALGFTGWMAFVILLILRNYTGIMCKSLESQSNKRSQDWQGKVKIISTSILVLFLSTMLLYVQNARVMYYFYFLIPIILWTMVFYELDVYYEAKAYLRRFNVKMWFLTMTVVAISAMELVVITFFYRGIMSLGLLVIGFWPFSTTLSKKMCCTWLIGCVVLGIFPLLPVIGKQHNYTLVTLSGWVSIIIFSYCARRPEMGLIRNSRQIPKEPQRSLILTAFQVVLIWVAIAIVRSTADSIERKEGLPLFNQILSWLLLVLSPVLCLFSTTSLLNRLQNLTLSLLVPFLLMCIFYESLFFMALCFVMFLWICIEHQLSGSTLRLQDMTFESLDASSQTKVVTYHIRIDDIRKAYFFIFFMLVAFYGTGNIASLNSFSISSFYCFMTVFRPFTMAAILLIKVLIPLLIVSCAFRALLQSIKVSNTALFLLVVVLSDFTALHFFFFIKDSGSWLDIGMSISHYLLAMGMIIFTAVFHGLAWFMTTFSLECSGHELKRHLL
;
A
#
# COMPACT_ATOMS: atom_id res chain seq x y z
N GLN A 1 34.25 15.32 -28.56
CA GLN A 1 33.52 15.38 -27.27
C GLN A 1 32.81 14.06 -26.94
N ILE A 2 31.81 13.62 -27.74
CA ILE A 2 31.07 12.34 -27.49
C ILE A 2 32.02 11.14 -27.39
N LEU A 3 33.02 11.07 -28.27
CA LEU A 3 34.04 10.01 -28.23
C LEU A 3 34.85 10.00 -26.93
N ALA A 4 35.19 11.18 -26.40
CA ALA A 4 35.92 11.29 -25.13
C ALA A 4 35.05 10.84 -23.95
N GLN A 5 33.75 11.18 -23.95
CA GLN A 5 32.79 10.66 -22.98
C GLN A 5 32.65 9.14 -23.05
N PHE A 6 32.59 8.58 -24.27
CA PHE A 6 32.59 7.14 -24.48
C PHE A 6 33.85 6.47 -23.92
N GLN A 7 35.03 7.02 -24.21
CA GLN A 7 36.31 6.49 -23.71
C GLN A 7 36.40 6.58 -22.18
N GLN A 8 35.99 7.70 -21.60
CA GLN A 8 35.98 7.88 -20.15
C GLN A 8 35.02 6.88 -19.48
N GLN A 9 33.81 6.71 -20.01
CA GLN A 9 32.85 5.76 -19.46
C GLN A 9 33.33 4.31 -19.59
N LYS A 10 33.98 3.97 -20.72
CA LYS A 10 34.63 2.68 -20.91
C LYS A 10 35.68 2.45 -19.82
N GLN A 11 36.56 3.42 -19.60
CA GLN A 11 37.64 3.32 -18.62
C GLN A 11 37.11 3.13 -17.20
N ILE A 12 36.07 3.87 -16.80
CA ILE A 12 35.43 3.71 -15.49
C ILE A 12 34.94 2.27 -15.28
N ILE A 13 34.37 1.64 -16.30
CA ILE A 13 33.85 0.27 -16.20
C ILE A 13 34.98 -0.75 -16.24
N GLU A 14 36.01 -0.50 -17.04
CA GLU A 14 37.22 -1.32 -17.11
C GLU A 14 37.98 -1.33 -15.77
N ASP A 15 38.03 -0.18 -15.08
CA ASP A 15 38.69 -0.04 -13.77
C ASP A 15 37.87 -0.68 -12.63
N THR A 16 36.55 -0.78 -12.78
CA THR A 16 35.64 -1.31 -11.74
C THR A 16 35.26 -2.78 -11.96
N THR A 17 35.44 -3.32 -13.17
CA THR A 17 35.10 -4.70 -13.51
C THR A 17 36.37 -5.52 -13.65
N PHE A 18 36.37 -6.77 -13.16
CA PHE A 18 37.47 -7.68 -13.49
C PHE A 18 37.60 -7.87 -15.00
N SER A 19 38.84 -7.90 -15.49
CA SER A 19 39.17 -8.11 -16.90
C SER A 19 38.51 -9.35 -17.51
N LEU A 20 38.28 -10.40 -16.73
CA LEU A 20 37.61 -11.64 -17.17
C LEU A 20 36.11 -11.45 -17.46
N PHE A 21 35.46 -10.52 -16.76
CA PHE A 21 34.03 -10.22 -16.91
C PHE A 21 33.76 -9.00 -17.78
N PHE A 22 34.80 -8.25 -18.19
CA PHE A 22 34.67 -7.09 -19.06
C PHE A 22 34.33 -7.49 -20.50
N ARG A 23 33.18 -7.03 -20.99
CA ARG A 23 32.72 -7.23 -22.38
C ARG A 23 32.75 -5.91 -23.12
N GLN A 24 33.71 -5.77 -24.03
CA GLN A 24 33.84 -4.57 -24.85
C GLN A 24 32.71 -4.46 -25.90
N PHE A 25 32.30 -3.22 -26.19
CA PHE A 25 31.33 -2.94 -27.24
C PHE A 25 31.88 -3.32 -28.62
N ARG A 26 31.27 -4.33 -29.27
CA ARG A 26 31.80 -4.95 -30.50
C ARG A 26 31.90 -3.99 -31.68
N ASP A 27 31.00 -3.02 -31.79
CA ASP A 27 30.94 -2.13 -32.98
C ASP A 27 31.94 -0.96 -32.93
N MET A 28 32.55 -0.68 -31.76
CA MET A 28 33.65 0.27 -31.61
C MET A 28 34.85 -0.35 -30.90
N MET A 29 35.43 -1.37 -31.54
CA MET A 29 36.76 -1.82 -31.19
C MET A 29 37.80 -0.74 -31.52
N PRO A 30 38.94 -0.68 -30.80
CA PRO A 30 39.94 0.38 -30.96
C PRO A 30 40.44 0.54 -32.40
N LYS A 31 40.61 -0.58 -33.11
CA LYS A 31 40.97 -0.62 -34.54
C LYS A 31 39.95 0.11 -35.41
N ARG A 32 38.67 -0.20 -35.23
CA ARG A 32 37.58 0.41 -36.00
C ARG A 32 37.38 1.89 -35.67
N GLN A 33 37.67 2.29 -34.43
CA GLN A 33 37.70 3.71 -34.05
C GLN A 33 38.80 4.46 -34.82
N HIS A 34 40.00 3.87 -34.92
CA HIS A 34 41.10 4.48 -35.67
C HIS A 34 40.80 4.52 -37.17
N GLU A 35 40.27 3.45 -37.75
CA GLU A 35 39.82 3.39 -39.16
C GLU A 35 38.79 4.49 -39.49
N LEU A 36 37.81 4.73 -38.60
CA LEU A 36 36.79 5.76 -38.80
C LEU A 36 37.39 7.18 -38.75
N ILE A 37 38.33 7.43 -37.84
CA ILE A 37 39.03 8.73 -37.74
C ILE A 37 39.90 8.97 -38.97
N GLU A 38 40.68 7.97 -39.38
CA GLU A 38 41.55 8.04 -40.56
C GLU A 38 40.73 8.25 -41.86
N MET A 39 39.58 7.59 -41.97
CA MET A 39 38.65 7.79 -43.08
C MET A 39 38.06 9.20 -43.10
N ILE A 40 37.77 9.79 -41.94
CA ILE A 40 37.33 11.20 -41.85
C ILE A 40 38.45 12.14 -42.30
N GLU A 41 39.68 11.94 -41.81
CA GLU A 41 40.83 12.78 -42.18
C GLU A 41 41.17 12.70 -43.68
N THR A 42 41.10 11.50 -44.27
CA THR A 42 41.33 11.31 -45.71
C THR A 42 40.24 11.95 -46.56
N LEU A 43 38.97 11.83 -46.18
CA LEU A 43 37.85 12.49 -46.88
C LEU A 43 37.91 14.02 -46.78
N LEU A 44 38.38 14.55 -45.65
CA LEU A 44 38.64 15.98 -45.47
C LEU A 44 39.80 16.47 -46.36
N LYS A 45 40.90 15.71 -46.45
CA LYS A 45 42.03 16.01 -47.36
C LYS A 45 41.63 15.97 -48.84
N GLN A 46 40.67 15.13 -49.20
CA GLN A 46 40.14 15.02 -50.57
C GLN A 46 39.02 16.03 -50.88
N SER A 47 38.69 16.95 -49.96
CA SER A 47 37.60 17.94 -50.09
C SER A 47 36.21 17.33 -50.34
N ARG A 48 35.99 16.06 -49.98
CA ARG A 48 34.71 15.34 -50.12
C ARG A 48 33.83 15.53 -48.88
N TYR A 49 33.41 16.77 -48.63
CA TYR A 49 32.72 17.13 -47.38
C TYR A 49 31.41 16.39 -47.14
N LYS A 50 30.61 16.10 -48.19
CA LYS A 50 29.32 15.40 -48.04
C LYS A 50 29.47 13.99 -47.47
N GLU A 51 30.50 13.27 -47.92
CA GLU A 51 30.79 11.92 -47.45
C GLU A 51 31.44 11.94 -46.07
N ALA A 52 32.31 12.92 -45.81
CA ALA A 52 32.86 13.14 -44.48
C ALA A 52 31.74 13.36 -43.44
N VAL A 53 30.72 14.16 -43.76
CA VAL A 53 29.56 14.37 -42.88
C VAL A 53 28.81 13.05 -42.61
N GLN A 54 28.55 12.23 -43.62
CA GLN A 54 27.89 10.93 -43.43
C GLN A 54 28.68 9.98 -42.52
N VAL A 55 30.02 9.94 -42.69
CA VAL A 55 30.89 9.13 -41.82
C VAL A 55 30.89 9.68 -40.40
N ILE A 56 30.91 11.01 -40.22
CA ILE A 56 30.83 11.66 -38.90
C ILE A 56 29.48 11.37 -38.22
N GLU A 57 28.36 11.47 -38.93
CA GLU A 57 27.03 11.14 -38.40
C GLU A 57 26.96 9.68 -37.91
N LYS A 58 27.46 8.75 -38.73
CA LYS A 58 27.54 7.33 -38.35
C LYS A 58 28.46 7.12 -37.14
N PHE A 59 29.58 7.85 -37.07
CA PHE A 59 30.50 7.78 -35.94
C PHE A 59 29.88 8.31 -34.65
N ILE A 60 29.09 9.39 -34.73
CA ILE A 60 28.30 9.93 -33.63
C ILE A 60 27.27 8.90 -33.16
N GLU A 61 26.52 8.30 -34.08
CA GLU A 61 25.51 7.29 -33.76
C GLU A 61 26.13 6.08 -33.03
N LEU A 62 27.25 5.56 -33.54
CA LEU A 62 27.98 4.46 -32.91
C LEU A 62 28.54 4.84 -31.54
N SER A 63 29.04 6.07 -31.40
CA SER A 63 29.54 6.59 -30.12
C SER A 63 28.44 6.71 -29.07
N LEU A 64 27.26 7.18 -29.46
CA LEU A 64 26.09 7.25 -28.57
C LEU A 64 25.60 5.85 -28.19
N LYS A 65 25.52 4.91 -29.13
CA LYS A 65 25.16 3.50 -28.83
C LYS A 65 26.15 2.87 -27.86
N GLY A 66 27.45 3.08 -28.07
CA GLY A 66 28.50 2.60 -27.18
C GLY A 66 28.43 3.23 -25.79
N LEU A 67 28.15 4.54 -25.70
CA LEU A 67 27.98 5.24 -24.42
C LEU A 67 26.80 4.66 -23.64
N VAL A 68 25.67 4.44 -24.31
CA VAL A 68 24.48 3.83 -23.71
C VAL A 68 24.73 2.39 -23.26
N TYR A 69 25.49 1.60 -24.03
CA TYR A 69 25.89 0.25 -23.64
C TYR A 69 26.66 0.24 -22.32
N TYR A 70 27.65 1.13 -22.20
CA TYR A 70 28.46 1.23 -20.99
C TYR A 70 27.66 1.79 -19.80
N GLN A 71 26.77 2.77 -20.02
CA GLN A 71 25.88 3.24 -18.95
C GLN A 71 24.95 2.14 -18.42
N LYS A 72 24.53 1.19 -19.28
CA LYS A 72 23.65 0.07 -18.92
C LYS A 72 24.40 -1.23 -18.61
N TYR A 73 25.73 -1.18 -18.49
CA TYR A 73 26.57 -2.38 -18.39
C TYR A 73 26.15 -3.31 -17.25
N ASP A 74 25.97 -2.76 -16.05
CA ASP A 74 25.58 -3.53 -14.86
C ASP A 74 24.08 -3.78 -14.74
N ARG A 75 23.26 -3.22 -15.66
CA ARG A 75 21.79 -3.22 -15.51
C ARG A 75 21.23 -4.62 -15.35
N LEU A 76 21.68 -5.58 -16.17
CA LEU A 76 21.20 -6.95 -16.12
C LEU A 76 21.62 -7.66 -14.82
N THR A 77 22.89 -7.54 -14.43
CA THR A 77 23.43 -8.14 -13.21
C THR A 77 22.72 -7.62 -11.96
N LEU A 78 22.56 -6.30 -11.86
CA LEU A 78 21.85 -5.66 -10.76
C LEU A 78 20.36 -6.03 -10.76
N SER A 79 19.72 -6.12 -11.92
CA SER A 79 18.31 -6.53 -12.01
C SER A 79 18.09 -7.96 -11.54
N ILE A 80 19.02 -8.88 -11.87
CA ILE A 80 18.99 -10.25 -11.36
C ILE A 80 19.17 -10.27 -9.84
N ALA A 81 20.11 -9.48 -9.31
CA ALA A 81 20.34 -9.39 -7.87
C ALA A 81 19.10 -8.87 -7.12
N VAL A 82 18.46 -7.81 -7.62
CA VAL A 82 17.20 -7.27 -7.07
C VAL A 82 16.07 -8.32 -7.14
N ALA A 83 15.92 -8.99 -8.28
CA ALA A 83 14.90 -10.04 -8.44
C ALA A 83 15.12 -11.22 -7.49
N LEU A 84 16.38 -11.65 -7.29
CA LEU A 84 16.73 -12.66 -6.30
C LEU A 84 16.44 -12.20 -4.87
N GLY A 85 16.65 -10.91 -4.56
CA GLY A 85 16.29 -10.32 -3.28
C GLY A 85 14.79 -10.38 -3.01
N PHE A 86 13.96 -9.84 -3.92
CA PHE A 86 12.50 -9.85 -3.79
C PHE A 86 11.94 -11.29 -3.73
N THR A 87 12.41 -12.18 -4.61
CA THR A 87 11.95 -13.59 -4.61
C THR A 87 12.38 -14.34 -3.38
N GLY A 88 13.60 -14.11 -2.87
CA GLY A 88 14.07 -14.68 -1.61
C GLY A 88 13.25 -14.21 -0.42
N TRP A 89 12.95 -12.90 -0.34
CA TRP A 89 12.08 -12.33 0.70
C TRP A 89 10.65 -12.89 0.65
N MET A 90 10.02 -12.89 -0.52
CA MET A 90 8.68 -13.47 -0.68
C MET A 90 8.66 -14.96 -0.31
N ALA A 91 9.65 -15.74 -0.76
CA ALA A 91 9.76 -17.15 -0.42
C ALA A 91 9.91 -17.37 1.10
N PHE A 92 10.74 -16.56 1.77
CA PHE A 92 10.91 -16.61 3.22
C PHE A 92 9.60 -16.33 3.96
N VAL A 93 8.88 -15.27 3.57
CA VAL A 93 7.60 -14.93 4.20
C VAL A 93 6.55 -16.03 3.95
N ILE A 94 6.50 -16.61 2.75
CA ILE A 94 5.61 -17.74 2.46
C ILE A 94 5.95 -18.96 3.34
N LEU A 95 7.22 -19.26 3.56
CA LEU A 95 7.64 -20.35 4.46
C LEU A 95 7.27 -20.05 5.92
N LEU A 96 7.43 -18.80 6.37
CA LEU A 96 7.02 -18.37 7.71
C LEU A 96 5.50 -18.52 7.90
N ILE A 97 4.72 -18.16 6.88
CA ILE A 97 3.27 -18.32 6.84
C ILE A 97 2.91 -19.80 6.96
N LEU A 98 3.55 -20.64 6.14
CA LEU A 98 3.33 -22.08 6.11
C LEU A 98 3.67 -22.73 7.45
N ARG A 99 4.79 -22.34 8.07
CA ARG A 99 5.25 -22.88 9.36
C ARG A 99 4.32 -22.54 10.52
N ASN A 100 3.94 -21.27 10.65
CA ASN A 100 3.27 -20.78 11.86
C ASN A 100 1.74 -20.80 11.76
N TYR A 101 1.18 -20.76 10.55
CA TYR A 101 -0.24 -20.54 10.34
C TYR A 101 -0.91 -21.58 9.43
N THR A 102 -0.27 -22.70 9.12
CA THR A 102 -0.94 -23.82 8.45
C THR A 102 -0.89 -25.09 9.29
N GLY A 103 -2.00 -25.82 9.33
CA GLY A 103 -2.12 -27.06 10.12
C GLY A 103 -1.30 -28.23 9.60
N ILE A 104 -0.57 -28.02 8.49
CA ILE A 104 0.34 -28.98 7.88
C ILE A 104 1.46 -29.36 8.87
N MET A 105 1.89 -28.43 9.73
CA MET A 105 3.00 -28.63 10.68
C MET A 105 2.58 -29.22 12.03
N CYS A 106 1.35 -28.98 12.51
CA CYS A 106 0.92 -29.48 13.83
C CYS A 106 0.93 -31.00 13.95
N LYS A 107 0.68 -31.74 12.85
CA LYS A 107 0.78 -33.22 12.84
C LYS A 107 2.20 -33.74 12.62
N SER A 108 3.12 -32.91 12.12
CA SER A 108 4.52 -33.29 11.87
C SER A 108 5.39 -33.13 13.13
N LEU A 109 5.11 -32.10 13.95
CA LEU A 109 5.86 -31.84 15.19
C LEU A 109 5.75 -32.98 16.22
N GLU A 110 4.62 -33.69 16.32
CA GLU A 110 4.49 -34.91 17.14
C GLU A 110 5.30 -36.09 16.58
N SER A 111 5.53 -36.13 15.26
CA SER A 111 6.32 -37.17 14.58
C SER A 111 7.83 -36.86 14.54
N GLN A 112 8.24 -35.61 14.76
CA GLN A 112 9.62 -35.14 14.58
C GLN A 112 10.47 -35.14 15.86
N SER A 113 9.91 -35.43 17.04
CA SER A 113 10.67 -35.45 18.30
C SER A 113 11.84 -36.45 18.30
N ASN A 114 11.84 -37.43 17.38
CA ASN A 114 12.86 -38.48 17.25
C ASN A 114 13.95 -38.26 16.17
N LYS A 115 13.97 -37.16 15.40
CA LYS A 115 14.96 -36.93 14.30
C LYS A 115 15.87 -35.70 14.48
N ARG A 116 16.03 -35.22 15.71
CA ARG A 116 16.65 -33.92 16.03
C ARG A 116 18.17 -33.84 15.78
N SER A 117 18.89 -34.97 15.66
CA SER A 117 20.36 -34.97 15.53
C SER A 117 20.89 -34.82 14.09
N GLN A 118 20.17 -35.34 13.09
CA GLN A 118 20.60 -35.30 11.67
C GLN A 118 20.27 -33.95 11.01
N ASP A 119 19.25 -33.27 11.50
CA ASP A 119 18.74 -31.99 10.98
C ASP A 119 19.63 -30.79 11.37
N TRP A 120 20.25 -30.85 12.56
CA TRP A 120 21.19 -29.83 13.04
C TRP A 120 22.47 -29.75 12.21
N GLN A 121 23.00 -30.89 11.74
CA GLN A 121 24.20 -30.92 10.91
C GLN A 121 23.95 -30.29 9.53
N GLY A 122 22.76 -30.48 8.96
CA GLY A 122 22.33 -29.85 7.71
C GLY A 122 22.23 -28.33 7.83
N LYS A 123 21.59 -27.84 8.90
CA LYS A 123 21.43 -26.39 9.16
C LYS A 123 22.77 -25.69 9.40
N VAL A 124 23.67 -26.30 10.18
CA VAL A 124 25.03 -25.74 10.40
C VAL A 124 25.83 -25.68 9.10
N LYS A 125 25.70 -26.69 8.21
CA LYS A 125 26.34 -26.67 6.89
C LYS A 125 25.81 -25.56 5.99
N ILE A 126 24.50 -25.31 5.99
CA ILE A 126 23.88 -24.22 5.22
C ILE A 126 24.39 -22.85 5.72
N ILE A 127 24.45 -22.65 7.03
CA ILE A 127 24.97 -21.39 7.61
C ILE A 127 26.46 -21.21 7.28
N SER A 128 27.28 -22.26 7.47
CA SER A 128 28.71 -22.23 7.17
C SER A 128 29.00 -21.92 5.71
N THR A 129 28.30 -22.57 4.78
CA THR A 129 28.44 -22.31 3.34
C THR A 129 27.99 -20.90 2.97
N SER A 130 26.93 -20.40 3.59
CA SER A 130 26.43 -19.04 3.33
C SER A 130 27.37 -17.95 3.85
N ILE A 131 28.00 -18.16 5.02
CA ILE A 131 29.03 -17.25 5.55
C ILE A 131 30.25 -17.23 4.61
N LEU A 132 30.67 -18.38 4.09
CA LEU A 132 31.76 -18.46 3.13
C LEU A 132 31.42 -17.70 1.84
N VAL A 133 30.21 -17.88 1.30
CA VAL A 133 29.75 -17.17 0.10
C VAL A 133 29.66 -15.67 0.35
N LEU A 134 29.15 -15.23 1.50
CA LEU A 134 29.14 -13.82 1.91
C LEU A 134 30.56 -13.25 1.95
N PHE A 135 31.48 -13.94 2.63
CA PHE A 135 32.88 -13.51 2.73
C PHE A 135 33.57 -13.43 1.35
N LEU A 136 33.37 -14.43 0.49
CA LEU A 136 33.93 -14.41 -0.87
C LEU A 136 33.33 -13.26 -1.69
N SER A 137 32.02 -13.01 -1.57
CA SER A 137 31.37 -11.92 -2.30
C SER A 137 31.82 -10.53 -1.82
N THR A 138 32.02 -10.32 -0.51
CA THR A 138 32.54 -9.04 0.01
C THR A 138 33.99 -8.82 -0.39
N MET A 139 34.83 -9.86 -0.34
CA MET A 139 36.21 -9.79 -0.81
C MET A 139 36.29 -9.47 -2.30
N LEU A 140 35.42 -10.09 -3.11
CA LEU A 140 35.36 -9.83 -4.55
C LEU A 140 34.97 -8.36 -4.84
N LEU A 141 33.98 -7.82 -4.13
CA LEU A 141 33.56 -6.42 -4.27
C LEU A 141 34.60 -5.43 -3.74
N TYR A 142 35.35 -5.82 -2.71
CA TYR A 142 36.46 -5.03 -2.17
C TYR A 142 37.59 -4.92 -3.18
N VAL A 143 38.00 -6.04 -3.79
CA VAL A 143 39.04 -6.04 -4.83
C VAL A 143 38.61 -5.24 -6.07
N GLN A 144 37.31 -5.19 -6.37
CA GLN A 144 36.75 -4.38 -7.46
C GLN A 144 36.65 -2.88 -7.16
N ASN A 145 36.99 -2.42 -5.95
CA ASN A 145 36.75 -1.05 -5.49
C ASN A 145 35.30 -0.59 -5.78
N ALA A 146 34.34 -1.51 -5.64
CA ALA A 146 32.95 -1.24 -5.96
C ALA A 146 32.36 -0.20 -4.99
N ARG A 147 31.44 0.63 -5.48
CA ARG A 147 30.73 1.59 -4.61
C ARG A 147 29.91 0.83 -3.57
N VAL A 148 29.73 1.43 -2.39
CA VAL A 148 28.99 0.83 -1.25
C VAL A 148 27.60 0.29 -1.65
N MET A 149 26.91 0.92 -2.60
CA MET A 149 25.61 0.45 -3.09
C MET A 149 25.63 -0.99 -3.62
N TYR A 150 26.71 -1.42 -4.29
CA TYR A 150 26.82 -2.77 -4.85
C TYR A 150 26.88 -3.84 -3.76
N TYR A 151 27.44 -3.53 -2.59
CA TYR A 151 27.43 -4.45 -1.44
C TYR A 151 26.00 -4.76 -1.02
N PHE A 152 25.12 -3.77 -0.94
CA PHE A 152 23.72 -4.02 -0.59
C PHE A 152 23.02 -4.92 -1.61
N TYR A 153 23.21 -4.65 -2.92
CA TYR A 153 22.57 -5.44 -3.97
C TYR A 153 22.98 -6.92 -3.97
N PHE A 154 24.25 -7.24 -3.71
CA PHE A 154 24.72 -8.63 -3.76
C PHE A 154 24.63 -9.37 -2.43
N LEU A 155 24.77 -8.70 -1.28
CA LEU A 155 24.75 -9.36 0.02
C LEU A 155 23.34 -9.69 0.50
N ILE A 156 22.37 -8.79 0.29
CA ILE A 156 20.99 -8.98 0.78
C ILE A 156 20.36 -10.26 0.21
N PRO A 157 20.42 -10.56 -1.11
CA PRO A 157 19.89 -11.80 -1.64
C PRO A 157 20.54 -13.04 -1.00
N ILE A 158 21.84 -13.03 -0.76
CA ILE A 158 22.54 -14.17 -0.13
C ILE A 158 21.98 -14.42 1.27
N ILE A 159 21.82 -13.36 2.09
CA ILE A 159 21.25 -13.47 3.43
C ILE A 159 19.82 -14.01 3.37
N LEU A 160 18.98 -13.47 2.48
CA LEU A 160 17.58 -13.89 2.36
C LEU A 160 17.43 -15.34 1.91
N TRP A 161 18.20 -15.78 0.91
CA TRP A 161 18.18 -17.16 0.46
C TRP A 161 18.75 -18.11 1.51
N THR A 162 19.69 -17.67 2.35
CA THR A 162 20.15 -18.45 3.51
C THR A 162 19.00 -18.71 4.48
N MET A 163 18.16 -17.71 4.76
CA MET A 163 16.98 -17.86 5.62
C MET A 163 15.95 -18.80 5.01
N VAL A 164 15.74 -18.75 3.69
CA VAL A 164 14.90 -19.71 2.95
C VAL A 164 15.46 -21.13 3.07
N PHE A 165 16.77 -21.29 2.86
CA PHE A 165 17.42 -22.59 2.93
C PHE A 165 17.41 -23.19 4.33
N TYR A 166 17.48 -22.35 5.36
CA TYR A 166 17.37 -22.78 6.76
C TYR A 166 16.02 -23.44 7.08
N GLU A 167 14.94 -23.01 6.43
CA GLU A 167 13.57 -23.51 6.62
C GLU A 167 13.14 -24.55 5.56
N LEU A 168 14.09 -25.18 4.85
CA LEU A 168 13.79 -26.14 3.77
C LEU A 168 12.92 -27.33 4.21
N ASP A 169 12.97 -27.72 5.47
CA ASP A 169 12.18 -28.83 6.00
C ASP A 169 10.69 -28.56 5.81
N VAL A 170 10.27 -27.31 6.01
CA VAL A 170 8.89 -26.84 5.82
C VAL A 170 8.46 -27.00 4.37
N TYR A 171 9.36 -26.70 3.42
CA TYR A 171 9.10 -26.87 1.98
C TYR A 171 8.94 -28.35 1.60
N TYR A 172 9.83 -29.22 2.09
CA TYR A 172 9.76 -30.66 1.78
C TYR A 172 8.47 -31.29 2.32
N GLU A 173 8.02 -30.88 3.51
CA GLU A 173 6.76 -31.35 4.09
C GLU A 173 5.54 -30.86 3.32
N ALA A 174 5.50 -29.58 2.92
CA ALA A 174 4.42 -29.07 2.07
C ALA A 174 4.39 -29.76 0.70
N LYS A 175 5.55 -30.04 0.10
CA LYS A 175 5.64 -30.80 -1.15
C LYS A 175 5.13 -32.24 -0.98
N ALA A 176 5.47 -32.89 0.14
CA ALA A 176 4.98 -34.23 0.46
C ALA A 176 3.46 -34.23 0.66
N TYR A 177 2.91 -33.21 1.32
CA TYR A 177 1.47 -33.01 1.49
C TYR A 177 0.76 -32.84 0.12
N LEU A 178 1.27 -31.96 -0.74
CA LEU A 178 0.69 -31.71 -2.07
C LEU A 178 0.66 -32.99 -2.94
N ARG A 179 1.68 -33.84 -2.82
CA ARG A 179 1.74 -35.14 -3.51
C ARG A 179 0.76 -36.16 -2.92
N ARG A 180 0.61 -36.20 -1.59
CA ARG A 180 -0.25 -37.19 -0.91
C ARG A 180 -1.74 -36.97 -1.18
N PHE A 181 -2.18 -35.71 -1.24
CA PHE A 181 -3.60 -35.37 -1.37
C PHE A 181 -4.06 -35.11 -2.81
N ASN A 182 -3.20 -35.30 -3.83
CA ASN A 182 -3.48 -35.01 -5.25
C ASN A 182 -4.08 -33.60 -5.54
N VAL A 183 -3.89 -32.65 -4.63
CA VAL A 183 -4.38 -31.26 -4.72
C VAL A 183 -3.56 -30.39 -5.68
N LYS A 184 -2.69 -30.99 -6.51
CA LYS A 184 -1.79 -30.27 -7.43
C LYS A 184 -2.55 -29.40 -8.43
N MET A 185 -3.59 -29.94 -9.06
CA MET A 185 -4.40 -29.20 -10.05
C MET A 185 -5.16 -28.04 -9.41
N TRP A 186 -5.67 -28.26 -8.21
CA TRP A 186 -6.36 -27.24 -7.43
C TRP A 186 -5.40 -26.12 -7.01
N PHE A 187 -4.21 -26.47 -6.51
CA PHE A 187 -3.18 -25.49 -6.17
C PHE A 187 -2.75 -24.68 -7.40
N LEU A 188 -2.52 -25.34 -8.54
CA LEU A 188 -2.19 -24.67 -9.80
C LEU A 188 -3.29 -23.68 -10.21
N THR A 189 -4.56 -24.10 -10.13
CA THR A 189 -5.71 -23.23 -10.46
C THR A 189 -5.73 -22.01 -9.53
N MET A 190 -5.52 -22.19 -8.24
CA MET A 190 -5.47 -21.09 -7.27
C MET A 190 -4.30 -20.14 -7.51
N THR A 191 -3.12 -20.66 -7.89
CA THR A 191 -1.96 -19.84 -8.25
C THR A 191 -2.24 -19.00 -9.49
N VAL A 192 -2.84 -19.59 -10.54
CA VAL A 192 -3.21 -18.85 -11.76
C VAL A 192 -4.22 -17.73 -11.44
N VAL A 193 -5.24 -18.03 -10.62
CA VAL A 193 -6.21 -17.02 -10.17
C VAL A 193 -5.52 -15.91 -9.39
N ALA A 194 -4.62 -16.25 -8.45
CA ALA A 194 -3.88 -15.26 -7.68
C ALA A 194 -3.01 -14.36 -8.57
N ILE A 195 -2.26 -14.93 -9.53
CA ILE A 195 -1.46 -14.14 -10.49
C ILE A 195 -2.38 -13.23 -11.30
N SER A 196 -3.49 -13.75 -11.84
CA SER A 196 -4.43 -12.93 -12.63
C SER A 196 -5.04 -11.77 -11.82
N ALA A 197 -5.32 -11.99 -10.54
CA ALA A 197 -5.81 -10.96 -9.63
C ALA A 197 -4.75 -9.89 -9.36
N MET A 198 -3.49 -10.31 -9.17
CA MET A 198 -2.37 -9.38 -9.01
C MET A 198 -2.06 -8.60 -10.29
N GLU A 199 -2.19 -9.21 -11.46
CA GLU A 199 -2.08 -8.50 -12.75
C GLU A 199 -3.18 -7.45 -12.88
N LEU A 200 -4.43 -7.76 -12.51
CA LEU A 200 -5.51 -6.76 -12.50
C LEU A 200 -5.13 -5.55 -11.65
N VAL A 201 -4.57 -5.79 -10.46
CA VAL A 201 -4.04 -4.74 -9.57
C VAL A 201 -2.97 -3.90 -10.27
N VAL A 202 -2.01 -4.52 -10.96
CA VAL A 202 -0.96 -3.80 -11.71
C VAL A 202 -1.58 -2.93 -12.80
N ILE A 203 -2.54 -3.45 -13.57
CA ILE A 203 -3.13 -2.70 -14.69
C ILE A 203 -3.91 -1.47 -14.19
N THR A 204 -4.42 -1.47 -12.93
CA THR A 204 -5.07 -0.29 -12.34
C THR A 204 -4.19 0.95 -12.28
N PHE A 205 -2.86 0.80 -12.22
CA PHE A 205 -1.92 1.93 -12.24
C PHE A 205 -1.87 2.61 -13.61
N PHE A 206 -2.17 1.88 -14.69
CA PHE A 206 -2.21 2.43 -16.04
C PHE A 206 -3.59 2.99 -16.38
N TYR A 207 -4.66 2.29 -15.99
CA TYR A 207 -6.03 2.66 -16.33
C TYR A 207 -6.94 2.68 -15.10
N ARG A 208 -7.35 3.89 -14.70
CA ARG A 208 -8.23 4.11 -13.54
C ARG A 208 -9.56 3.35 -13.64
N GLY A 209 -10.13 3.24 -14.85
CA GLY A 209 -11.40 2.56 -15.08
C GLY A 209 -11.41 1.06 -14.76
N ILE A 210 -10.24 0.41 -14.69
CA ILE A 210 -10.14 -1.01 -14.32
C ILE A 210 -10.50 -1.24 -12.85
N MET A 211 -10.34 -0.22 -11.99
CA MET A 211 -10.84 -0.30 -10.61
C MET A 211 -12.35 -0.49 -10.57
N SER A 212 -13.11 0.11 -11.49
CA SER A 212 -14.56 -0.10 -11.58
C SER A 212 -14.88 -1.54 -11.97
N LEU A 213 -14.13 -2.12 -12.93
CA LEU A 213 -14.27 -3.52 -13.31
C LEU A 213 -13.91 -4.47 -12.15
N GLY A 214 -12.82 -4.20 -11.43
CA GLY A 214 -12.44 -4.96 -10.24
C GLY A 214 -13.49 -4.88 -9.12
N LEU A 215 -14.09 -3.70 -8.89
CA LEU A 215 -15.19 -3.52 -7.94
C LEU A 215 -16.44 -4.31 -8.35
N LEU A 216 -16.75 -4.41 -9.64
CA LEU A 216 -17.85 -5.27 -10.11
C LEU A 216 -17.57 -6.75 -9.84
N VAL A 217 -16.36 -7.23 -10.15
CA VAL A 217 -15.97 -8.63 -9.87
C VAL A 217 -16.07 -8.94 -8.37
N ILE A 218 -15.56 -8.04 -7.51
CA ILE A 218 -15.70 -8.13 -6.05
C ILE A 218 -17.17 -8.04 -5.62
N GLY A 219 -17.96 -7.23 -6.31
CA GLY A 219 -19.41 -7.06 -6.11
C GLY A 219 -20.22 -8.32 -6.36
N PHE A 220 -19.82 -9.15 -7.32
CA PHE A 220 -20.50 -10.41 -7.64
C PHE A 220 -20.14 -11.58 -6.72
N TRP A 221 -19.03 -11.49 -5.99
CA TRP A 221 -18.56 -12.59 -5.14
C TRP A 221 -19.59 -13.11 -4.12
N PRO A 222 -20.36 -12.28 -3.37
CA PRO A 222 -21.32 -12.77 -2.38
C PRO A 222 -22.43 -13.65 -2.96
N PHE A 223 -22.76 -13.53 -4.26
CA PHE A 223 -23.76 -14.39 -4.90
C PHE A 223 -23.33 -15.85 -5.01
N SER A 224 -22.02 -16.11 -4.95
CA SER A 224 -21.46 -17.46 -4.86
C SER A 224 -21.55 -18.07 -3.46
N THR A 225 -22.04 -17.33 -2.46
CA THR A 225 -22.03 -17.74 -1.05
C THR A 225 -23.45 -17.94 -0.49
N THR A 226 -23.56 -18.44 0.75
CA THR A 226 -24.83 -18.76 1.42
C THR A 226 -25.54 -17.54 2.03
N LEU A 227 -25.15 -16.32 1.65
CA LEU A 227 -25.69 -15.09 2.22
C LEU A 227 -27.11 -14.78 1.73
N SER A 228 -27.83 -13.96 2.49
CA SER A 228 -29.16 -13.50 2.10
C SER A 228 -29.09 -12.67 0.82
N LYS A 229 -30.07 -12.86 -0.10
CA LYS A 229 -30.14 -12.10 -1.35
C LYS A 229 -30.15 -10.59 -1.13
N LYS A 230 -30.81 -10.12 -0.05
CA LYS A 230 -30.83 -8.70 0.33
C LYS A 230 -29.43 -8.16 0.60
N MET A 231 -28.62 -8.88 1.38
CA MET A 231 -27.24 -8.47 1.70
C MET A 231 -26.35 -8.48 0.46
N CYS A 232 -26.50 -9.49 -0.40
CA CYS A 232 -25.77 -9.56 -1.68
C CYS A 232 -26.12 -8.38 -2.60
N CYS A 233 -27.41 -8.04 -2.72
CA CYS A 233 -27.83 -6.87 -3.50
C CYS A 233 -27.30 -5.55 -2.90
N THR A 234 -27.33 -5.39 -1.57
CA THR A 234 -26.80 -4.16 -0.93
C THR A 234 -25.28 -4.02 -1.13
N TRP A 235 -24.54 -5.13 -1.09
CA TRP A 235 -23.11 -5.15 -1.40
C TRP A 235 -22.83 -4.75 -2.85
N LEU A 236 -23.54 -5.38 -3.79
CA LEU A 236 -23.38 -5.08 -5.21
C LEU A 236 -23.68 -3.61 -5.50
N ILE A 237 -24.76 -3.07 -4.94
CA ILE A 237 -25.10 -1.64 -5.08
C ILE A 237 -23.98 -0.77 -4.50
N GLY A 238 -23.46 -1.10 -3.31
CA GLY A 238 -22.32 -0.39 -2.71
C GLY A 238 -21.08 -0.41 -3.59
N CYS A 239 -20.70 -1.56 -4.13
CA CYS A 239 -19.57 -1.71 -5.05
C CYS A 239 -19.78 -0.96 -6.37
N VAL A 240 -21.00 -0.97 -6.93
CA VAL A 240 -21.35 -0.22 -8.15
C VAL A 240 -21.23 1.29 -7.90
N VAL A 241 -21.80 1.78 -6.80
CA VAL A 241 -21.69 3.20 -6.42
C VAL A 241 -20.23 3.62 -6.24
N LEU A 242 -19.43 2.81 -5.53
CA LEU A 242 -18.00 3.04 -5.38
C LEU A 242 -17.26 2.98 -6.74
N GLY A 243 -17.73 2.13 -7.65
CA GLY A 243 -17.20 1.95 -9.01
C GLY A 243 -17.49 3.10 -9.98
N ILE A 244 -18.37 4.05 -9.64
CA ILE A 244 -18.61 5.24 -10.46
C ILE A 244 -17.42 6.21 -10.36
N PHE A 245 -16.84 6.37 -9.16
CA PHE A 245 -15.82 7.39 -8.90
C PHE A 245 -14.51 7.24 -9.70
N PRO A 246 -13.99 6.03 -9.95
CA PRO A 246 -12.83 5.85 -10.83
C PRO A 246 -13.09 6.26 -12.29
N LEU A 247 -14.35 6.24 -12.76
CA LEU A 247 -14.75 6.65 -14.12
C LEU A 247 -14.95 8.16 -14.23
N LEU A 248 -15.19 8.86 -13.12
CA LEU A 248 -15.37 10.30 -13.10
C LEU A 248 -14.06 11.02 -13.46
N PRO A 249 -14.16 12.21 -14.09
CA PRO A 249 -12.98 12.98 -14.47
C PRO A 249 -12.12 13.32 -13.26
N VAL A 250 -10.81 13.43 -13.50
CA VAL A 250 -9.83 13.76 -12.48
C VAL A 250 -10.17 15.09 -11.82
N ILE A 251 -10.17 15.09 -10.49
CA ILE A 251 -10.45 16.27 -9.67
C ILE A 251 -9.37 17.35 -9.90
N GLY A 252 -9.78 18.62 -9.96
CA GLY A 252 -8.86 19.77 -10.00
C GLY A 252 -9.14 20.78 -11.12
N LYS A 253 -9.92 20.42 -12.15
CA LYS A 253 -10.28 21.33 -13.24
C LYS A 253 -11.52 22.20 -12.93
N GLN A 254 -12.43 21.72 -12.09
CA GLN A 254 -13.68 22.39 -11.74
C GLN A 254 -13.96 22.20 -10.25
N HIS A 255 -14.54 23.22 -9.62
CA HIS A 255 -14.94 23.20 -8.22
C HIS A 255 -16.46 23.30 -8.14
N ASN A 256 -17.07 22.49 -7.28
CA ASN A 256 -18.48 22.60 -6.99
C ASN A 256 -18.70 22.37 -5.49
N TYR A 257 -18.68 23.48 -4.76
CA TYR A 257 -18.87 23.47 -3.31
C TYR A 257 -20.29 23.08 -2.92
N THR A 258 -21.31 23.23 -3.79
CA THR A 258 -22.68 22.79 -3.46
C THR A 258 -22.78 21.27 -3.35
N LEU A 259 -21.98 20.54 -4.11
CA LEU A 259 -21.91 19.08 -3.99
C LEU A 259 -21.27 18.64 -2.67
N VAL A 260 -20.24 19.38 -2.22
CA VAL A 260 -19.56 19.15 -0.94
C VAL A 260 -20.48 19.46 0.25
N THR A 261 -21.27 20.53 0.18
CA THR A 261 -22.23 20.85 1.23
C THR A 261 -23.36 19.81 1.27
N LEU A 262 -23.88 19.40 0.10
CA LEU A 262 -24.90 18.36 -0.01
C LEU A 262 -24.40 17.03 0.58
N SER A 263 -23.19 16.60 0.24
CA SER A 263 -22.60 15.37 0.79
C SER A 263 -22.39 15.46 2.30
N GLY A 264 -22.02 16.64 2.80
CA GLY A 264 -21.96 16.94 4.22
C GLY A 264 -23.33 16.78 4.92
N TRP A 265 -24.39 17.36 4.37
CA TRP A 265 -25.75 17.19 4.92
C TRP A 265 -26.21 15.73 4.90
N VAL A 266 -25.95 15.02 3.80
CA VAL A 266 -26.24 13.58 3.68
C VAL A 266 -25.48 12.79 4.74
N SER A 267 -24.21 13.13 5.00
CA SER A 267 -23.43 12.47 6.05
C SER A 267 -24.03 12.66 7.44
N ILE A 268 -24.49 13.88 7.77
CA ILE A 268 -25.18 14.17 9.05
C ILE A 268 -26.42 13.30 9.21
N ILE A 269 -27.25 13.17 8.16
CA ILE A 269 -28.47 12.36 8.20
C ILE A 269 -28.12 10.88 8.42
N ILE A 270 -27.16 10.34 7.66
CA ILE A 270 -26.74 8.94 7.74
C ILE A 270 -26.18 8.63 9.12
N PHE A 271 -25.25 9.43 9.64
CA PHE A 271 -24.63 9.16 10.93
C PHE A 271 -25.59 9.38 12.10
N SER A 272 -26.50 10.34 12.00
CA SER A 272 -27.57 10.52 13.00
C SER A 272 -28.55 9.35 13.01
N TYR A 273 -28.84 8.78 11.84
CA TYR A 273 -29.66 7.57 11.72
C TYR A 273 -28.93 6.35 12.28
N CYS A 274 -27.65 6.15 11.95
CA CYS A 274 -26.82 5.07 12.49
C CYS A 274 -26.68 5.20 14.02
N ALA A 275 -26.51 6.41 14.54
CA ALA A 275 -26.44 6.67 15.98
C ALA A 275 -27.74 6.31 16.73
N ARG A 276 -28.90 6.35 16.04
CA ARG A 276 -30.19 5.92 16.60
C ARG A 276 -30.41 4.41 16.55
N ARG A 277 -29.58 3.63 15.85
CA ARG A 277 -29.80 2.18 15.77
C ARG A 277 -29.46 1.51 17.11
N PRO A 278 -30.32 0.61 17.62
CA PRO A 278 -30.08 -0.08 18.88
C PRO A 278 -28.84 -1.00 18.81
N GLU A 279 -28.47 -1.43 17.61
CA GLU A 279 -27.28 -2.25 17.32
C GLU A 279 -25.96 -1.51 17.61
N MET A 280 -26.00 -0.18 17.68
CA MET A 280 -24.84 0.65 18.02
C MET A 280 -24.66 0.84 19.55
N GLY A 281 -25.61 0.35 20.35
CA GLY A 281 -25.59 0.47 21.83
C GLY A 281 -25.85 1.88 22.37
N LEU A 282 -26.20 2.85 21.52
CA LEU A 282 -26.37 4.26 21.86
C LEU A 282 -27.75 4.59 22.46
N ILE A 283 -28.78 3.79 22.15
CA ILE A 283 -30.11 3.88 22.75
C ILE A 283 -30.24 2.80 23.82
N ARG A 284 -30.66 3.19 25.04
CA ARG A 284 -30.77 2.33 26.23
C ARG A 284 -31.59 1.08 25.95
N ASN A 285 -30.91 -0.02 25.64
CA ASN A 285 -31.51 -1.35 25.60
C ASN A 285 -31.33 -2.00 26.98
N SER A 286 -32.33 -2.71 27.50
CA SER A 286 -32.35 -3.18 28.89
C SER A 286 -31.33 -4.29 29.21
N ARG A 287 -30.40 -4.59 28.30
CA ARG A 287 -29.51 -5.75 28.34
C ARG A 287 -28.01 -5.43 28.20
N GLN A 288 -27.59 -4.16 28.28
CA GLN A 288 -26.16 -3.80 28.22
C GLN A 288 -25.72 -2.95 29.43
N ILE A 289 -24.40 -3.00 29.67
CA ILE A 289 -23.68 -2.58 30.88
C ILE A 289 -24.06 -1.14 31.29
N PRO A 290 -24.31 -0.84 32.58
CA PRO A 290 -25.08 0.34 32.99
C PRO A 290 -24.39 1.71 32.86
N LYS A 291 -23.10 1.79 32.48
CA LYS A 291 -22.28 3.01 32.71
C LYS A 291 -21.75 3.72 31.46
N GLU A 292 -21.84 3.15 30.26
CA GLU A 292 -21.16 3.71 29.07
C GLU A 292 -21.99 4.46 27.99
N PRO A 293 -23.33 4.38 27.90
CA PRO A 293 -24.05 4.89 26.71
C PRO A 293 -24.13 6.42 26.63
N GLN A 294 -24.00 7.14 27.75
CA GLN A 294 -24.17 8.60 27.76
C GLN A 294 -22.95 9.33 27.18
N ARG A 295 -21.72 8.89 27.49
CA ARG A 295 -20.50 9.54 27.01
C ARG A 295 -20.32 9.38 25.51
N SER A 296 -20.58 8.19 24.97
CA SER A 296 -20.52 7.90 23.54
C SER A 296 -21.57 8.68 22.74
N LEU A 297 -22.78 8.83 23.30
CA LEU A 297 -23.84 9.64 22.68
C LEU A 297 -23.51 11.14 22.66
N ILE A 298 -22.94 11.68 23.75
CA ILE A 298 -22.50 13.08 23.78
C ILE A 298 -21.38 13.32 22.78
N LEU A 299 -20.40 12.41 22.70
CA LEU A 299 -19.27 12.52 21.77
C LEU A 299 -19.72 12.46 20.30
N THR A 300 -20.57 11.50 19.94
CA THR A 300 -21.14 11.39 18.59
C THR A 300 -21.93 12.64 18.21
N ALA A 301 -22.76 13.16 19.12
CA ALA A 301 -23.51 14.40 18.90
C ALA A 301 -22.58 15.60 18.68
N PHE A 302 -21.52 15.73 19.49
CA PHE A 302 -20.52 16.76 19.30
C PHE A 302 -19.81 16.66 17.94
N GLN A 303 -19.41 15.45 17.53
CA GLN A 303 -18.79 15.24 16.21
C GLN A 303 -19.73 15.58 15.04
N VAL A 304 -21.03 15.29 15.16
CA VAL A 304 -22.03 15.70 14.15
C VAL A 304 -22.15 17.22 14.05
N VAL A 305 -22.08 17.94 15.18
CA VAL A 305 -22.03 19.41 15.17
C VAL A 305 -20.76 19.91 14.49
N LEU A 306 -19.61 19.27 14.71
CA LEU A 306 -18.37 19.64 14.03
C LEU A 306 -18.44 19.46 12.51
N ILE A 307 -19.17 18.46 12.02
CA ILE A 307 -19.42 18.29 10.57
C ILE A 307 -20.24 19.48 10.04
N TRP A 308 -21.29 19.88 10.75
CA TRP A 308 -22.08 21.05 10.38
C TRP A 308 -21.22 22.33 10.34
N VAL A 309 -20.37 22.53 11.35
CA VAL A 309 -19.41 23.64 11.40
C VAL A 309 -18.45 23.58 10.20
N ALA A 310 -17.90 22.42 9.85
CA ALA A 310 -17.02 22.27 8.70
C ALA A 310 -17.71 22.63 7.37
N ILE A 311 -18.97 22.21 7.18
CA ILE A 311 -19.77 22.56 6.00
C ILE A 311 -19.97 24.08 5.92
N ALA A 312 -20.31 24.71 7.04
CA ALA A 312 -20.49 26.16 7.12
C ALA A 312 -19.19 26.92 6.77
N ILE A 313 -18.04 26.46 7.26
CA ILE A 313 -16.73 27.03 6.95
C ILE A 313 -16.41 26.88 5.46
N VAL A 314 -16.59 25.70 4.87
CA VAL A 314 -16.31 25.46 3.45
C VAL A 314 -17.17 26.39 2.58
N ARG A 315 -18.47 26.49 2.88
CA ARG A 315 -19.38 27.35 2.12
C ARG A 315 -19.06 28.83 2.30
N SER A 316 -18.87 29.28 3.54
CA SER A 316 -18.52 30.68 3.85
C SER A 316 -17.19 31.09 3.22
N THR A 317 -16.19 30.20 3.23
CA THR A 317 -14.90 30.46 2.63
C THR A 317 -14.99 30.51 1.10
N ALA A 318 -15.76 29.59 0.48
CA ALA A 318 -16.01 29.64 -0.95
C ALA A 318 -16.68 30.96 -1.36
N ASP A 319 -17.74 31.37 -0.65
CA ASP A 319 -18.51 32.57 -0.96
C ASP A 319 -17.66 33.86 -0.80
N SER A 320 -16.81 33.91 0.23
CA SER A 320 -15.91 35.06 0.48
C SER A 320 -14.82 35.18 -0.60
N ILE A 321 -14.29 34.06 -1.08
CA ILE A 321 -13.31 34.01 -2.17
C ILE A 321 -13.96 34.39 -3.51
N GLU A 322 -15.19 33.92 -3.77
CA GLU A 322 -15.96 34.32 -4.96
C GLU A 322 -16.25 35.82 -4.98
N ARG A 323 -16.53 36.41 -3.80
CA ARG A 323 -16.72 37.86 -3.62
C ARG A 323 -15.42 38.67 -3.59
N LYS A 324 -14.25 38.01 -3.66
CA LYS A 324 -12.92 38.63 -3.59
C LYS A 324 -12.63 39.36 -2.26
N GLU A 325 -13.32 39.00 -1.18
CA GLU A 325 -13.10 39.56 0.16
C GLU A 325 -11.88 38.94 0.87
N GLY A 326 -11.29 37.90 0.27
CA GLY A 326 -10.13 37.18 0.80
C GLY A 326 -10.55 36.00 1.70
N LEU A 327 -9.62 35.51 2.53
CA LEU A 327 -9.89 34.43 3.47
C LEU A 327 -10.26 35.03 4.83
N PRO A 328 -11.48 34.79 5.36
CA PRO A 328 -11.84 35.26 6.69
C PRO A 328 -10.94 34.62 7.77
N LEU A 329 -10.32 35.46 8.62
CA LEU A 329 -9.41 35.00 9.67
C LEU A 329 -10.05 34.00 10.64
N PHE A 330 -11.34 34.21 10.97
CA PHE A 330 -12.08 33.30 11.84
C PHE A 330 -12.20 31.89 11.24
N ASN A 331 -12.56 31.80 9.96
CA ASN A 331 -12.65 30.52 9.25
C ASN A 331 -11.29 29.84 9.14
N GLN A 332 -10.22 30.62 8.96
CA GLN A 332 -8.86 30.10 8.90
C GLN A 332 -8.44 29.47 10.23
N ILE A 333 -8.60 30.19 11.35
CA ILE A 333 -8.26 29.71 12.70
C ILE A 333 -9.06 28.44 13.02
N LEU A 334 -10.36 28.46 12.73
CA LEU A 334 -11.24 27.33 13.01
C LEU A 334 -10.90 26.11 12.14
N SER A 335 -10.53 26.31 10.87
CA SER A 335 -10.08 25.21 10.00
C SER A 335 -8.82 24.54 10.53
N TRP A 336 -7.82 25.32 10.96
CA TRP A 336 -6.60 24.79 11.57
C TRP A 336 -6.86 24.05 12.88
N LEU A 337 -7.75 24.58 13.73
CA LEU A 337 -8.16 23.91 14.96
C LEU A 337 -8.88 22.59 14.66
N LEU A 338 -9.84 22.58 13.72
CA LEU A 338 -10.60 21.38 13.36
C LEU A 338 -9.73 20.30 12.71
N LEU A 339 -8.70 20.68 11.95
CA LEU A 339 -7.75 19.75 11.34
C LEU A 339 -7.05 18.86 12.38
N VAL A 340 -6.72 19.42 13.56
CA VAL A 340 -6.00 18.72 14.63
C VAL A 340 -6.94 18.16 15.69
N LEU A 341 -7.90 18.96 16.16
CA LEU A 341 -8.78 18.57 17.27
C LEU A 341 -9.73 17.45 16.86
N SER A 342 -10.25 17.46 15.63
CA SER A 342 -11.30 16.49 15.25
C SER A 342 -10.81 15.03 15.30
N PRO A 343 -9.66 14.64 14.70
CA PRO A 343 -9.13 13.29 14.82
C PRO A 343 -8.83 12.84 16.25
N VAL A 344 -8.41 13.77 17.12
CA VAL A 344 -8.10 13.47 18.55
C VAL A 344 -9.37 13.08 19.31
N LEU A 345 -10.54 13.59 18.93
CA LEU A 345 -11.82 13.24 19.57
C LEU A 345 -12.14 11.75 19.50
N CYS A 346 -11.67 11.05 18.47
CA CYS A 346 -11.84 9.60 18.38
C CYS A 346 -11.25 8.87 19.59
N LEU A 347 -10.16 9.37 20.18
CA LEU A 347 -9.48 8.71 21.31
C LEU A 347 -10.32 8.70 22.59
N PHE A 348 -11.31 9.59 22.72
CA PHE A 348 -12.22 9.62 23.86
C PHE A 348 -13.45 8.72 23.70
N SER A 349 -13.59 8.04 22.55
CA SER A 349 -14.66 7.07 22.29
C SER A 349 -14.41 5.75 23.03
N THR A 350 -15.51 5.04 23.34
CA THR A 350 -15.46 3.63 23.81
C THR A 350 -14.75 2.72 22.81
N THR A 351 -14.25 1.58 23.29
CA THR A 351 -13.52 0.56 22.53
C THR A 351 -14.44 -0.48 21.86
N SER A 352 -15.77 -0.32 21.96
CA SER A 352 -16.73 -1.15 21.24
C SER A 352 -16.57 -0.99 19.73
N LEU A 353 -16.56 -2.11 19.00
CA LEU A 353 -16.10 -2.18 17.60
C LEU A 353 -16.85 -1.20 16.70
N LEU A 354 -18.18 -1.26 16.75
CA LEU A 354 -19.06 -0.46 15.90
C LEU A 354 -19.02 1.03 16.25
N ASN A 355 -19.11 1.37 17.55
CA ASN A 355 -19.08 2.76 17.99
C ASN A 355 -17.72 3.40 17.71
N ARG A 356 -16.62 2.68 17.94
CA ARG A 356 -15.27 3.17 17.66
C ARG A 356 -15.06 3.43 16.18
N LEU A 357 -15.53 2.53 15.30
CA LEU A 357 -15.41 2.73 13.85
C LEU A 357 -16.26 3.91 13.36
N GLN A 358 -17.47 4.09 13.91
CA GLN A 358 -18.31 5.25 13.59
C GLN A 358 -17.66 6.56 14.05
N ASN A 359 -17.18 6.64 15.30
CA ASN A 359 -16.53 7.84 15.83
C ASN A 359 -15.22 8.16 15.11
N LEU A 360 -14.48 7.13 14.68
CA LEU A 360 -13.29 7.31 13.85
C LEU A 360 -13.66 7.89 12.49
N THR A 361 -14.70 7.36 11.85
CA THR A 361 -15.17 7.87 10.54
C THR A 361 -15.63 9.32 10.66
N LEU A 362 -16.44 9.65 11.67
CA LEU A 362 -16.90 11.01 11.95
C LEU A 362 -15.75 11.97 12.22
N SER A 363 -14.75 11.56 13.01
CA SER A 363 -13.58 12.38 13.35
C SER A 363 -12.68 12.69 12.16
N LEU A 364 -12.55 11.74 11.21
CA LEU A 364 -11.73 11.92 10.01
C LEU A 364 -12.50 12.59 8.86
N LEU A 365 -13.83 12.52 8.88
CA LEU A 365 -14.68 13.19 7.89
C LEU A 365 -14.57 14.71 7.97
N VAL A 366 -14.48 15.28 9.18
CA VAL A 366 -14.37 16.73 9.39
C VAL A 366 -13.15 17.34 8.67
N PRO A 367 -11.89 16.90 8.94
CA PRO A 367 -10.74 17.42 8.21
C PRO A 367 -10.81 17.09 6.71
N PHE A 368 -11.36 15.93 6.33
CA PHE A 368 -11.53 15.58 4.93
C PHE A 368 -12.46 16.53 4.18
N LEU A 369 -13.60 16.91 4.77
CA LEU A 369 -14.55 17.87 4.21
C LEU A 369 -13.93 19.25 4.00
N LEU A 370 -13.11 19.72 4.94
CA LEU A 370 -12.40 21.00 4.81
C LEU A 370 -11.45 21.05 3.60
N MET A 371 -10.98 19.89 3.15
CA MET A 371 -10.06 19.75 2.01
C MET A 371 -10.77 19.35 0.70
N CYS A 372 -12.09 19.13 0.74
CA CYS A 372 -12.88 18.69 -0.42
C CYS A 372 -13.29 19.87 -1.32
N ILE A 373 -13.20 19.66 -2.63
CA ILE A 373 -13.62 20.67 -3.63
C ILE A 373 -14.74 20.21 -4.58
N PHE A 374 -15.00 18.89 -4.63
CA PHE A 374 -15.93 18.28 -5.58
C PHE A 374 -16.52 16.98 -5.01
N TYR A 375 -16.73 15.93 -5.83
CA TYR A 375 -17.36 14.66 -5.41
C TYR A 375 -16.56 13.82 -4.40
N GLU A 376 -15.37 14.26 -3.98
CA GLU A 376 -14.47 13.51 -3.09
C GLU A 376 -15.14 13.10 -1.77
N SER A 377 -15.98 13.99 -1.20
CA SER A 377 -16.72 13.69 0.02
C SER A 377 -17.75 12.56 -0.17
N LEU A 378 -18.41 12.49 -1.33
CA LEU A 378 -19.32 11.38 -1.65
C LEU A 378 -18.55 10.08 -1.85
N PHE A 379 -17.38 10.13 -2.49
CA PHE A 379 -16.49 8.98 -2.62
C PHE A 379 -16.12 8.42 -1.25
N PHE A 380 -15.71 9.29 -0.32
CA PHE A 380 -15.36 8.90 1.04
C PHE A 380 -16.54 8.24 1.77
N MET A 381 -17.75 8.80 1.67
CA MET A 381 -18.95 8.21 2.27
C MET A 381 -19.28 6.85 1.67
N ALA A 382 -19.18 6.69 0.35
CA ALA A 382 -19.38 5.40 -0.32
C ALA A 382 -18.34 4.37 0.10
N LEU A 383 -17.07 4.78 0.23
CA LEU A 383 -15.98 3.92 0.71
C LEU A 383 -16.27 3.42 2.14
N CYS A 384 -16.63 4.32 3.07
CA CYS A 384 -16.98 3.96 4.44
C CYS A 384 -18.16 2.99 4.50
N PHE A 385 -19.18 3.20 3.66
CA PHE A 385 -20.33 2.30 3.57
C PHE A 385 -19.95 0.90 3.06
N VAL A 386 -19.15 0.81 2.00
CA VAL A 386 -18.66 -0.49 1.49
C VAL A 386 -17.77 -1.18 2.53
N MET A 387 -16.91 -0.45 3.23
CA MET A 387 -16.07 -1.00 4.30
C MET A 387 -16.92 -1.58 5.44
N PHE A 388 -17.98 -0.88 5.84
CA PHE A 388 -18.91 -1.37 6.85
C PHE A 388 -19.64 -2.64 6.38
N LEU A 389 -20.16 -2.64 5.15
CA LEU A 389 -20.81 -3.83 4.58
C LEU A 389 -19.85 -5.03 4.50
N TRP A 390 -18.58 -4.78 4.19
CA TRP A 390 -17.56 -5.83 4.11
C TRP A 390 -17.39 -6.52 5.46
N ILE A 391 -17.28 -5.76 6.55
CA ILE A 391 -17.20 -6.30 7.92
C ILE A 391 -18.46 -7.13 8.25
N CYS A 392 -19.66 -6.61 7.95
CA CYS A 392 -20.91 -7.32 8.23
C CYS A 392 -21.03 -8.65 7.47
N ILE A 393 -20.66 -8.65 6.20
CA ILE A 393 -20.72 -9.83 5.33
C ILE A 393 -19.79 -10.92 5.84
N GLU A 394 -18.53 -10.57 6.09
CA GLU A 394 -17.52 -11.53 6.52
C GLU A 394 -17.80 -12.08 7.91
N HIS A 395 -18.35 -11.25 8.80
CA HIS A 395 -18.78 -11.72 10.10
C HIS A 395 -19.94 -12.73 10.00
N GLN A 396 -20.92 -12.49 9.13
CA GLN A 396 -22.01 -13.45 8.89
C GLN A 396 -21.50 -14.77 8.29
N LEU A 397 -20.57 -14.70 7.34
CA LEU A 397 -19.91 -15.87 6.73
C LEU A 397 -19.07 -16.67 7.74
N SER A 398 -18.47 -15.99 8.73
CA SER A 398 -17.70 -16.63 9.79
C SER A 398 -18.57 -17.55 10.67
N GLY A 399 -19.89 -17.35 10.71
CA GLY A 399 -20.79 -18.14 11.55
C GLY A 399 -20.58 -17.91 13.05
N SER A 400 -19.95 -16.78 13.42
CA SER A 400 -19.73 -16.42 14.82
C SER A 400 -21.07 -16.23 15.55
N THR A 401 -21.19 -16.79 16.75
CA THR A 401 -22.37 -16.66 17.61
C THR A 401 -22.43 -15.31 18.33
N LEU A 402 -21.29 -14.63 18.48
CA LEU A 402 -21.18 -13.29 19.04
C LEU A 402 -21.66 -12.26 18.02
N ARG A 403 -22.57 -11.37 18.43
CA ARG A 403 -23.00 -10.25 17.60
C ARG A 403 -21.89 -9.19 17.53
N LEU A 404 -21.75 -8.49 16.40
CA LEU A 404 -20.74 -7.41 16.25
C LEU A 404 -20.84 -6.33 17.33
N GLN A 405 -22.05 -6.03 17.79
CA GLN A 405 -22.32 -5.00 18.81
C GLN A 405 -21.66 -5.28 20.16
N ASP A 406 -21.41 -6.56 20.47
CA ASP A 406 -20.87 -7.00 21.76
C ASP A 406 -19.35 -7.20 21.69
N MET A 407 -18.73 -6.93 20.53
CA MET A 407 -17.28 -7.05 20.33
C MET A 407 -16.56 -5.75 20.68
N THR A 408 -15.45 -5.87 21.39
CA THR A 408 -14.53 -4.77 21.71
C THR A 408 -13.18 -4.98 21.04
N PHE A 409 -12.44 -3.88 20.85
CA PHE A 409 -11.05 -3.89 20.39
C PHE A 409 -10.03 -4.23 21.49
N GLU A 410 -10.48 -4.45 22.73
CA GLU A 410 -9.61 -4.81 23.84
C GLU A 410 -8.90 -6.13 23.60
N SER A 411 -7.63 -6.17 23.97
CA SER A 411 -6.86 -7.41 24.04
C SER A 411 -7.51 -8.29 25.10
N LEU A 412 -7.91 -9.51 24.71
CA LEU A 412 -8.12 -10.60 25.66
C LEU A 412 -6.98 -10.58 26.68
N ASP A 413 -7.32 -10.41 27.96
CA ASP A 413 -6.38 -10.35 29.06
C ASP A 413 -5.32 -11.45 28.94
N ALA A 414 -4.06 -11.08 29.19
CA ALA A 414 -2.89 -11.95 29.20
C ALA A 414 -3.03 -13.20 30.10
N SER A 415 -4.05 -13.25 30.97
CA SER A 415 -4.41 -14.41 31.80
C SER A 415 -5.06 -15.57 31.03
N SER A 416 -5.49 -15.37 29.77
CA SER A 416 -6.12 -16.39 28.92
C SER A 416 -5.24 -16.86 27.75
N GLN A 417 -3.95 -16.50 27.74
CA GLN A 417 -2.99 -16.80 26.66
C GLN A 417 -2.32 -18.19 26.74
N THR A 418 -2.84 -19.15 27.50
CA THR A 418 -2.28 -20.52 27.52
C THR A 418 -2.81 -21.43 26.41
N LYS A 419 -3.73 -20.95 25.56
CA LYS A 419 -4.06 -21.65 24.31
C LYS A 419 -3.63 -20.78 23.14
N VAL A 420 -2.45 -21.07 22.59
CA VAL A 420 -2.09 -20.68 21.23
C VAL A 420 -3.21 -21.23 20.33
N VAL A 421 -4.19 -20.39 20.01
CA VAL A 421 -5.21 -20.73 19.03
C VAL A 421 -4.44 -20.89 17.72
N THR A 422 -4.24 -22.14 17.32
CA THR A 422 -3.57 -22.51 16.08
C THR A 422 -4.49 -22.12 14.94
N TYR A 423 -4.43 -20.84 14.58
CA TYR A 423 -5.16 -20.32 13.43
C TYR A 423 -4.59 -20.96 12.16
N HIS A 424 -5.45 -21.60 11.38
CA HIS A 424 -5.08 -22.16 10.10
C HIS A 424 -5.60 -21.26 8.97
N ILE A 425 -4.68 -20.76 8.16
CA ILE A 425 -4.99 -19.93 7.00
C ILE A 425 -5.87 -20.71 6.05
N ARG A 426 -6.97 -20.08 5.65
CA ARG A 426 -7.89 -20.56 4.62
C ARG A 426 -7.72 -19.71 3.37
N ILE A 427 -8.21 -20.21 2.24
CA ILE A 427 -8.25 -19.44 0.99
C ILE A 427 -9.03 -18.14 1.16
N ASP A 428 -10.07 -18.16 2.00
CA ASP A 428 -10.84 -16.97 2.31
C ASP A 428 -9.98 -15.84 2.86
N ASP A 429 -8.85 -16.15 3.49
CA ASP A 429 -7.92 -15.13 4.01
C ASP A 429 -7.09 -14.53 2.88
N ILE A 430 -6.75 -15.33 1.87
CA ILE A 430 -6.12 -14.82 0.65
C ILE A 430 -7.02 -13.84 -0.08
N ARG A 431 -8.30 -14.18 -0.20
CA ARG A 431 -9.31 -13.28 -0.74
C ARG A 431 -9.43 -11.99 0.08
N LYS A 432 -9.45 -12.07 1.42
CA LYS A 432 -9.52 -10.88 2.30
C LYS A 432 -8.29 -9.97 2.15
N ALA A 433 -7.08 -10.54 2.07
CA ALA A 433 -5.87 -9.77 1.83
C ALA A 433 -5.88 -9.09 0.46
N TYR A 434 -6.34 -9.80 -0.58
CA TYR A 434 -6.52 -9.21 -1.90
C TYR A 434 -7.55 -8.06 -1.89
N PHE A 435 -8.71 -8.26 -1.25
CA PHE A 435 -9.72 -7.20 -1.10
C PHE A 435 -9.13 -6.00 -0.37
N PHE A 436 -8.35 -6.22 0.68
CA PHE A 436 -7.67 -5.14 1.40
C PHE A 436 -6.73 -4.33 0.50
N ILE A 437 -5.82 -4.99 -0.24
CA ILE A 437 -4.91 -4.30 -1.17
C ILE A 437 -5.71 -3.53 -2.23
N PHE A 438 -6.74 -4.16 -2.79
CA PHE A 438 -7.57 -3.54 -3.80
C PHE A 438 -8.31 -2.31 -3.27
N PHE A 439 -8.89 -2.37 -2.06
CA PHE A 439 -9.53 -1.23 -1.43
C PHE A 439 -8.54 -0.14 -1.03
N MET A 440 -7.31 -0.48 -0.63
CA MET A 440 -6.25 0.48 -0.41
C MET A 440 -5.90 1.24 -1.70
N LEU A 441 -5.86 0.56 -2.85
CA LEU A 441 -5.67 1.21 -4.15
C LEU A 441 -6.85 2.08 -4.56
N VAL A 442 -8.08 1.61 -4.36
CA VAL A 442 -9.30 2.41 -4.62
C VAL A 442 -9.32 3.66 -3.73
N ALA A 443 -8.94 3.55 -2.45
CA ALA A 443 -8.83 4.67 -1.52
C ALA A 443 -7.74 5.66 -1.96
N PHE A 444 -6.58 5.17 -2.39
CA PHE A 444 -5.50 6.00 -2.91
C PHE A 444 -5.96 6.80 -4.14
N TYR A 445 -6.40 6.13 -5.21
CA TYR A 445 -6.79 6.78 -6.46
C TYR A 445 -8.13 7.51 -6.40
N GLY A 446 -8.99 7.20 -5.43
CA GLY A 446 -10.31 7.82 -5.29
C GLY A 446 -10.25 9.28 -4.84
N THR A 447 -9.18 9.68 -4.13
CA THR A 447 -8.96 11.06 -3.65
C THR A 447 -8.37 12.01 -4.70
N GLY A 448 -7.99 11.52 -5.88
CA GLY A 448 -7.40 12.33 -6.95
C GLY A 448 -6.30 11.58 -7.72
N ASN A 449 -5.82 12.15 -8.82
CA ASN A 449 -4.76 11.56 -9.63
C ASN A 449 -3.37 11.86 -9.05
N ILE A 450 -3.03 11.23 -7.92
CA ILE A 450 -1.78 11.42 -7.17
C ILE A 450 -0.54 11.03 -7.99
N ALA A 451 -0.69 10.38 -9.15
CA ALA A 451 0.43 10.03 -10.03
C ALA A 451 1.27 11.25 -10.46
N SER A 452 0.70 12.48 -10.42
CA SER A 452 1.48 13.71 -10.53
C SER A 452 1.08 14.71 -9.44
N LEU A 453 2.03 15.10 -8.58
CA LEU A 453 1.86 16.15 -7.57
C LEU A 453 1.39 17.49 -8.19
N ASN A 454 1.66 17.68 -9.48
CA ASN A 454 1.25 18.85 -10.27
C ASN A 454 -0.26 18.89 -10.58
N SER A 455 -1.01 17.82 -10.31
CA SER A 455 -2.45 17.75 -10.61
C SER A 455 -3.34 18.36 -9.52
N PHE A 456 -2.79 18.69 -8.35
CA PHE A 456 -3.59 19.20 -7.25
C PHE A 456 -3.90 20.69 -7.41
N SER A 457 -5.19 21.02 -7.40
CA SER A 457 -5.66 22.41 -7.43
C SER A 457 -5.42 23.10 -6.09
N ILE A 458 -4.91 24.33 -6.14
CA ILE A 458 -4.66 25.19 -4.97
C ILE A 458 -5.95 25.39 -4.14
N SER A 459 -7.12 25.29 -4.78
CA SER A 459 -8.44 25.46 -4.16
C SER A 459 -8.77 24.49 -3.03
N SER A 460 -8.10 23.33 -2.95
CA SER A 460 -8.24 22.40 -1.82
C SER A 460 -7.65 22.95 -0.52
N PHE A 461 -6.83 23.99 -0.59
CA PHE A 461 -6.17 24.60 0.57
C PHE A 461 -6.86 25.87 1.05
N TYR A 462 -7.87 26.37 0.34
CA TYR A 462 -8.48 27.68 0.61
C TYR A 462 -9.05 27.85 2.01
N CYS A 463 -9.54 26.79 2.65
CA CYS A 463 -9.96 26.83 4.06
C CYS A 463 -8.80 27.15 5.03
N PHE A 464 -7.55 26.87 4.64
CA PHE A 464 -6.37 27.00 5.49
C PHE A 464 -5.46 28.16 5.09
N MET A 465 -5.25 28.35 3.79
CA MET A 465 -4.34 29.33 3.24
C MET A 465 -4.66 29.63 1.78
N THR A 466 -4.43 30.89 1.39
CA THR A 466 -4.52 31.35 0.00
C THR A 466 -3.14 31.61 -0.62
N VAL A 467 -2.12 31.84 0.22
CA VAL A 467 -0.73 32.07 -0.21
C VAL A 467 -0.01 30.74 -0.40
N PHE A 468 0.69 30.60 -1.53
CA PHE A 468 1.45 29.40 -1.85
C PHE A 468 2.58 29.16 -0.84
N ARG A 469 2.49 28.07 -0.08
CA ARG A 469 3.52 27.57 0.83
C ARG A 469 3.75 26.08 0.55
N PRO A 470 4.78 25.71 -0.24
CA PRO A 470 4.89 24.37 -0.82
C PRO A 470 4.91 23.26 0.22
N PHE A 471 5.66 23.44 1.31
CA PHE A 471 5.77 22.42 2.36
C PHE A 471 4.47 22.22 3.14
N THR A 472 3.77 23.31 3.50
CA THR A 472 2.52 23.22 4.25
C THR A 472 1.39 22.68 3.38
N MET A 473 1.32 23.08 2.12
CA MET A 473 0.37 22.53 1.15
C MET A 473 0.62 21.04 0.90
N ALA A 474 1.88 20.63 0.75
CA ALA A 474 2.24 19.22 0.63
C ALA A 474 1.83 18.40 1.87
N ALA A 475 2.00 18.95 3.08
CA ALA A 475 1.57 18.28 4.32
C ALA A 475 0.04 18.11 4.39
N ILE A 476 -0.75 19.13 4.05
CA ILE A 476 -2.22 19.05 4.03
C ILE A 476 -2.70 18.05 2.97
N LEU A 477 -2.09 18.07 1.78
CA LEU A 477 -2.37 17.13 0.70
C LEU A 477 -2.07 15.69 1.14
N LEU A 478 -0.94 15.48 1.81
CA LEU A 478 -0.58 14.18 2.35
C LEU A 478 -1.65 13.72 3.36
N ILE A 479 -2.08 14.57 4.30
CA ILE A 479 -3.19 14.24 5.22
C ILE A 479 -4.46 13.86 4.47
N LYS A 480 -4.84 14.61 3.42
CA LYS A 480 -6.02 14.31 2.57
C LYS A 480 -5.96 12.90 1.97
N VAL A 481 -4.79 12.49 1.48
CA VAL A 481 -4.57 11.16 0.89
C VAL A 481 -4.53 10.07 1.97
N LEU A 482 -3.98 10.35 3.14
CA LEU A 482 -3.85 9.35 4.20
C LEU A 482 -5.20 9.00 4.87
N ILE A 483 -6.16 9.93 4.92
CA ILE A 483 -7.43 9.73 5.64
C ILE A 483 -8.21 8.50 5.11
N PRO A 484 -8.47 8.31 3.81
CA PRO A 484 -9.22 7.15 3.32
C PRO A 484 -8.45 5.84 3.49
N LEU A 485 -7.12 5.86 3.34
CA LEU A 485 -6.25 4.70 3.56
C LEU A 485 -6.29 4.22 5.03
N LEU A 486 -6.32 5.16 5.95
CA LEU A 486 -6.47 4.88 7.38
C LEU A 486 -7.81 4.21 7.68
N ILE A 487 -8.91 4.66 7.06
CA ILE A 487 -10.23 4.04 7.26
C ILE A 487 -10.29 2.62 6.73
N VAL A 488 -9.74 2.36 5.54
CA VAL A 488 -9.65 0.98 5.00
C VAL A 488 -8.85 0.10 5.97
N SER A 489 -7.77 0.62 6.55
CA SER A 489 -6.94 -0.10 7.52
C SER A 489 -7.66 -0.35 8.85
N CYS A 490 -8.41 0.63 9.37
CA CYS A 490 -9.26 0.46 10.55
C CYS A 490 -10.38 -0.54 10.32
N ALA A 491 -11.02 -0.51 9.15
CA ALA A 491 -12.06 -1.47 8.78
C ALA A 491 -11.49 -2.88 8.62
N PHE A 492 -10.32 -3.03 8.01
CA PHE A 492 -9.64 -4.31 7.92
C PHE A 492 -9.28 -4.87 9.29
N ARG A 493 -8.79 -4.03 10.20
CA ARG A 493 -8.54 -4.44 11.60
C ARG A 493 -9.84 -4.87 12.31
N ALA A 494 -10.93 -4.14 12.12
CA ALA A 494 -12.23 -4.51 12.67
C ALA A 494 -12.71 -5.86 12.12
N LEU A 495 -12.52 -6.10 10.83
CA LEU A 495 -12.81 -7.37 10.17
C LEU A 495 -12.00 -8.52 10.78
N LEU A 496 -10.70 -8.35 10.97
CA LEU A 496 -9.83 -9.35 11.59
C LEU A 496 -10.28 -9.72 13.01
N GLN A 497 -10.62 -8.71 13.81
CA GLN A 497 -11.15 -8.90 15.17
C GLN A 497 -12.49 -9.64 15.13
N SER A 498 -13.36 -9.32 14.18
CA SER A 498 -14.71 -9.92 14.07
C SER A 498 -14.71 -11.41 13.68
N ILE A 499 -13.65 -11.87 13.02
CA ILE A 499 -13.48 -13.26 12.55
C ILE A 499 -12.49 -14.03 13.45
N LYS A 500 -11.85 -13.36 14.43
CA LYS A 500 -10.81 -13.92 15.30
C LYS A 500 -9.61 -14.50 14.53
N VAL A 501 -9.21 -13.82 13.46
CA VAL A 501 -8.05 -14.20 12.63
C VAL A 501 -6.78 -13.56 13.20
N SER A 502 -5.64 -14.24 13.05
CA SER A 502 -4.34 -13.66 13.40
C SER A 502 -4.03 -12.44 12.50
N ASN A 503 -3.88 -11.27 13.13
CA ASN A 503 -3.50 -10.02 12.44
C ASN A 503 -2.16 -10.16 11.70
N THR A 504 -1.20 -10.83 12.32
CA THR A 504 0.15 -11.02 11.76
C THR A 504 0.14 -11.91 10.51
N ALA A 505 -0.66 -12.97 10.48
CA ALA A 505 -0.76 -13.86 9.33
C ALA A 505 -1.24 -13.12 8.06
N LEU A 506 -2.31 -12.34 8.21
CA LEU A 506 -2.90 -11.59 7.09
C LEU A 506 -2.03 -10.41 6.67
N PHE A 507 -1.36 -9.76 7.61
CA PHE A 507 -0.37 -8.73 7.28
C PHE A 507 0.79 -9.29 6.45
N LEU A 508 1.36 -10.43 6.84
CA LEU A 508 2.42 -11.09 6.07
C LEU A 508 1.97 -11.45 4.65
N LEU A 509 0.70 -11.88 4.50
CA LEU A 509 0.16 -12.15 3.17
C LEU A 509 0.03 -10.89 2.32
N VAL A 510 -0.42 -9.78 2.91
CA VAL A 510 -0.51 -8.48 2.22
C VAL A 510 0.88 -8.00 1.78
N VAL A 511 1.91 -8.20 2.61
CA VAL A 511 3.30 -7.88 2.26
C VAL A 511 3.74 -8.68 1.03
N VAL A 512 3.55 -10.00 1.02
CA VAL A 512 3.93 -10.85 -0.14
C VAL A 512 3.24 -10.43 -1.43
N LEU A 513 1.93 -10.16 -1.38
CA LEU A 513 1.19 -9.70 -2.56
C LEU A 513 1.67 -8.33 -3.03
N SER A 514 1.99 -7.42 -2.10
CA SER A 514 2.49 -6.09 -2.45
C SER A 514 3.92 -6.14 -3.04
N ASP A 515 4.79 -7.00 -2.51
CA ASP A 515 6.14 -7.23 -3.03
C ASP A 515 6.12 -7.77 -4.47
N PHE A 516 5.11 -8.60 -4.80
CA PHE A 516 4.89 -9.05 -6.18
C PHE A 516 4.64 -7.86 -7.12
N THR A 517 3.77 -6.92 -6.72
CA THR A 517 3.50 -5.72 -7.54
C THR A 517 4.74 -4.83 -7.68
N ALA A 518 5.52 -4.67 -6.61
CA ALA A 518 6.75 -3.89 -6.63
C ALA A 518 7.79 -4.48 -7.59
N LEU A 519 7.98 -5.80 -7.55
CA LEU A 519 8.89 -6.50 -8.46
C LEU A 519 8.41 -6.39 -9.92
N HIS A 520 7.11 -6.47 -10.17
CA HIS A 520 6.55 -6.27 -11.51
C HIS A 520 6.87 -4.85 -12.03
N PHE A 521 6.62 -3.81 -11.23
CA PHE A 521 6.93 -2.43 -11.62
C PHE A 521 8.43 -2.17 -11.80
N PHE A 522 9.30 -2.84 -11.04
CA PHE A 522 10.75 -2.73 -11.20
C PHE A 522 11.19 -3.07 -12.64
N PHE A 523 10.65 -4.16 -13.22
CA PHE A 523 10.95 -4.54 -14.59
C PHE A 523 10.31 -3.64 -15.65
N PHE A 524 9.28 -2.88 -15.28
CA PHE A 524 8.58 -1.93 -16.16
C PHE A 524 9.18 -0.52 -16.16
N ILE A 525 10.25 -0.27 -15.38
CA ILE A 525 10.93 1.03 -15.36
C ILE A 525 11.53 1.32 -16.74
N LYS A 526 11.12 2.46 -17.31
CA LYS A 526 11.61 2.94 -18.61
C LYS A 526 12.74 3.94 -18.40
N ASP A 527 13.82 3.75 -19.14
CA ASP A 527 14.99 4.64 -19.15
C ASP A 527 15.15 5.37 -20.50
N SER A 528 14.14 5.27 -21.37
CA SER A 528 14.09 5.92 -22.68
C SER A 528 12.65 6.26 -23.03
N GLY A 529 12.47 7.24 -23.93
CA GLY A 529 11.16 7.78 -24.30
C GLY A 529 10.99 9.23 -23.83
N SER A 530 9.75 9.67 -23.70
CA SER A 530 9.48 11.03 -23.20
C SER A 530 9.85 11.14 -21.73
N TRP A 531 10.25 12.34 -21.28
CA TRP A 531 10.47 12.62 -19.85
C TRP A 531 9.24 12.29 -18.99
N LEU A 532 8.04 12.45 -19.56
CA LEU A 532 6.79 12.08 -18.90
C LEU A 532 6.69 10.57 -18.69
N ASP A 533 7.00 9.76 -19.71
CA ASP A 533 6.94 8.29 -19.61
C ASP A 533 7.95 7.75 -18.58
N ILE A 534 9.16 8.32 -18.58
CA ILE A 534 10.21 7.98 -17.62
C ILE A 534 9.73 8.33 -16.21
N GLY A 535 9.27 9.56 -16.00
CA GLY A 535 8.74 10.03 -14.72
C GLY A 535 7.59 9.17 -14.21
N MET A 536 6.60 8.87 -15.05
CA MET A 536 5.46 8.03 -14.71
C MET A 536 5.89 6.60 -14.32
N SER A 537 6.84 6.00 -15.03
CA SER A 537 7.32 4.66 -14.70
C SER A 537 8.02 4.60 -13.33
N ILE A 538 8.80 5.63 -12.99
CA ILE A 538 9.45 5.77 -11.69
C ILE A 538 8.41 6.02 -10.60
N SER A 539 7.44 6.89 -10.85
CA SER A 539 6.34 7.17 -9.93
C SER A 539 5.53 5.91 -9.62
N HIS A 540 5.18 5.09 -10.62
CA HIS A 540 4.46 3.83 -10.39
C HIS A 540 5.26 2.86 -9.51
N TYR A 541 6.55 2.73 -9.74
CA TYR A 541 7.43 1.89 -8.90
C TYR A 541 7.52 2.41 -7.46
N LEU A 542 7.72 3.72 -7.28
CA LEU A 542 7.76 4.35 -5.96
C LEU A 542 6.42 4.23 -5.22
N LEU A 543 5.30 4.32 -5.94
CA LEU A 543 3.97 4.12 -5.37
C LEU A 543 3.79 2.68 -4.90
N ALA A 544 4.15 1.67 -5.71
CA ALA A 544 4.06 0.27 -5.31
C ALA A 544 4.91 -0.04 -4.07
N MET A 545 6.15 0.45 -4.03
CA MET A 545 7.02 0.35 -2.84
C MET A 545 6.44 1.11 -1.64
N GLY A 546 5.90 2.30 -1.87
CA GLY A 546 5.24 3.13 -0.86
C GLY A 546 4.03 2.43 -0.25
N MET A 547 3.24 1.69 -1.03
CA MET A 547 2.07 0.95 -0.52
C MET A 547 2.44 -0.09 0.54
N ILE A 548 3.62 -0.72 0.46
CA ILE A 548 4.11 -1.66 1.48
C ILE A 548 4.35 -0.91 2.80
N ILE A 549 5.11 0.19 2.73
CA ILE A 549 5.46 1.01 3.90
C ILE A 549 4.20 1.61 4.51
N PHE A 550 3.34 2.21 3.69
CA PHE A 550 2.08 2.80 4.13
C PHE A 550 1.18 1.76 4.78
N THR A 551 1.07 0.56 4.22
CA THR A 551 0.27 -0.51 4.83
C THR A 551 0.78 -0.87 6.22
N ALA A 552 2.09 -0.97 6.42
CA ALA A 552 2.69 -1.23 7.74
C ALA A 552 2.41 -0.08 8.74
N VAL A 553 2.62 1.16 8.31
CA VAL A 553 2.37 2.37 9.12
C VAL A 553 0.89 2.47 9.48
N PHE A 554 -0.02 2.27 8.52
CA PHE A 554 -1.45 2.31 8.75
C PHE A 554 -1.94 1.14 9.60
N HIS A 555 -1.32 -0.03 9.53
CA HIS A 555 -1.62 -1.12 10.45
C HIS A 555 -1.31 -0.72 11.90
N GLY A 556 -0.15 -0.10 12.15
CA GLY A 556 0.22 0.43 13.46
C GLY A 556 -0.67 1.58 13.91
N LEU A 557 -0.99 2.51 13.02
CA LEU A 557 -1.86 3.66 13.31
C LEU A 557 -3.31 3.22 13.58
N ALA A 558 -3.85 2.29 12.78
CA ALA A 558 -5.15 1.67 13.03
C ALA A 558 -5.12 0.88 14.35
N TRP A 559 -3.98 0.25 14.68
CA TRP A 559 -3.82 -0.40 15.97
C TRP A 559 -3.95 0.58 17.14
N PHE A 560 -3.23 1.70 17.06
CA PHE A 560 -3.27 2.75 18.06
C PHE A 560 -4.68 3.37 18.15
N MET A 561 -5.24 3.78 17.01
CA MET A 561 -6.51 4.49 16.94
C MET A 561 -7.74 3.66 17.25
N THR A 562 -7.73 2.33 17.22
CA THR A 562 -8.92 1.56 17.64
C THR A 562 -8.77 0.90 19.01
N THR A 563 -7.55 0.73 19.54
CA THR A 563 -7.34 0.16 20.90
C THR A 563 -7.27 1.23 21.98
N PHE A 564 -6.61 2.36 21.71
CA PHE A 564 -6.31 3.34 22.76
C PHE A 564 -7.54 4.20 23.09
N SER A 565 -7.98 4.15 24.34
CA SER A 565 -9.05 5.03 24.86
C SER A 565 -8.53 5.86 26.03
N LEU A 566 -8.73 7.18 25.96
CA LEU A 566 -8.47 8.07 27.08
C LEU A 566 -9.68 8.10 28.00
N GLU A 567 -9.53 7.56 29.21
CA GLU A 567 -10.48 7.76 30.29
C GLU A 567 -10.18 9.07 31.00
N CYS A 568 -11.00 10.10 30.79
CA CYS A 568 -11.05 11.20 31.74
C CYS A 568 -11.72 10.66 33.00
N SER A 569 -10.92 10.31 34.00
CA SER A 569 -11.40 9.97 35.35
C SER A 569 -12.20 11.16 35.90
N GLY A 570 -13.52 11.11 35.76
CA GLY A 570 -14.44 12.08 36.35
C GLY A 570 -14.55 11.96 37.87
N HIS A 571 -13.71 11.14 38.51
CA HIS A 571 -13.79 10.86 39.94
C HIS A 571 -13.05 11.90 40.81
N GLU A 572 -12.18 12.73 40.24
CA GLU A 572 -11.49 13.78 41.00
C GLU A 572 -12.18 15.15 40.96
N LEU A 573 -12.94 15.47 39.90
CA LEU A 573 -13.61 16.78 39.80
C LEU A 573 -14.80 16.94 40.78
N LYS A 574 -15.41 15.84 41.22
CA LYS A 574 -16.52 15.86 42.19
C LYS A 574 -16.09 16.03 43.66
N ARG A 575 -14.80 15.82 43.98
CA ARG A 575 -14.29 15.99 45.36
C ARG A 575 -13.84 17.42 45.69
N HIS A 576 -13.73 18.29 44.70
CA HIS A 576 -13.37 19.70 44.89
C HIS A 576 -14.57 20.66 44.82
N LEU A 577 -15.79 20.14 44.65
CA LEU A 577 -17.03 20.92 44.54
C LEU A 577 -18.13 20.48 45.52
N LEU A 578 -17.79 19.60 46.47
CA LEU A 578 -18.56 19.29 47.68
C LEU A 578 -17.67 19.63 48.86
#